data_AF-A0A1X0NWL6-F1
#
_entry.id   AF-A0A1X0NWL6-F1
#
_cell.length_a   1.000
_cell.length_b   1.000
_cell.length_c   1.000
_cell.angle_alpha   90.00
_cell.angle_beta   90.00
_cell.angle_gamma   90.00
#
_symmetry.space_group_name_H-M   'P 1'
#
loop_
_entity.id
_entity.type
_entity.pdbx_description
1 polymer ?
#
loop_
_entity_poly.entity_id
_entity_poly.type
_entity_poly.pdbx_seq_one_letter_code
_entity_poly.pdbx_strand_id
1 'polypeptide(L)'
;MRWALTRQRINSAEVQQILQRHQDSIHAQSTLWLSKAQVRDYYRIQCRGGVTIDAEGFKGRSIFCISEYSSNERRRLLSIQSPPVNRDDKWLLLTTAGSSSTSLTWTPATLEEYFYASLFACGEGMSNETLLVDAKVALPSSPSRTISLFNAQETSNPFLIDEALQHTHLITGKPFSHTISSALSTLWSQFGYISLKWIPHDEICNLQGIAVSPGEEPHRVYDLEPVDLVHFTQTDDEYQKNILHSIPRWALLQSLKSPIILFGTRCLTWRQMNLDMDIKGNRCTTTTLNPQLRGFPTSQHDIWIHCDHNLLYSGAPQRRHIVHRKLFYNSSQLLV
;
A
#
# COMPACT_ATOMS: atom_id res chain seq x y z
N MET A 1 4.23 -3.63 -7.09
CA MET A 1 3.09 -4.46 -6.67
C MET A 1 2.04 -3.68 -5.87
N ARG A 2 2.42 -2.82 -4.90
CA ARG A 2 1.46 -2.03 -4.10
C ARG A 2 0.41 -1.24 -4.92
N TRP A 3 0.81 -0.58 -6.01
CA TRP A 3 -0.06 0.25 -6.86
C TRP A 3 -1.21 -0.50 -7.57
N ALA A 4 -1.05 -1.79 -7.82
CA ALA A 4 -2.00 -2.54 -8.64
C ALA A 4 -3.16 -3.16 -7.87
N LEU A 5 -3.00 -3.21 -6.56
CA LEU A 5 -4.02 -3.70 -5.66
C LEU A 5 -5.05 -2.59 -5.39
N THR A 6 -4.70 -1.32 -5.52
CA THR A 6 -5.56 -0.18 -5.15
C THR A 6 -6.38 0.41 -6.30
N ARG A 7 -6.18 0.00 -7.56
CA ARG A 7 -6.89 0.58 -8.72
C ARG A 7 -8.10 -0.27 -9.12
N GLN A 8 -9.22 0.38 -9.39
CA GLN A 8 -10.47 -0.24 -9.88
C GLN A 8 -10.24 -0.88 -11.27
N ARG A 9 -9.84 -2.16 -11.29
CA ARG A 9 -9.62 -2.95 -12.52
C ARG A 9 -10.92 -3.49 -13.12
N ILE A 10 -12.00 -3.45 -12.35
CA ILE A 10 -13.29 -4.04 -12.69
C ILE A 10 -14.31 -2.93 -12.79
N ASN A 11 -14.58 -2.49 -14.01
CA ASN A 11 -15.46 -1.34 -14.29
C ASN A 11 -16.84 -1.75 -14.83
N SER A 12 -17.07 -3.06 -15.04
CA SER A 12 -18.36 -3.56 -15.50
C SER A 12 -19.37 -3.53 -14.36
N ALA A 13 -20.46 -2.78 -14.53
CA ALA A 13 -21.51 -2.63 -13.51
C ALA A 13 -22.15 -3.97 -13.13
N GLU A 14 -22.36 -4.86 -14.11
CA GLU A 14 -22.91 -6.21 -13.89
C GLU A 14 -21.98 -7.05 -13.02
N VAL A 15 -20.68 -7.02 -13.33
CA VAL A 15 -19.66 -7.71 -12.55
C VAL A 15 -19.60 -7.12 -11.14
N GLN A 16 -19.58 -5.79 -11.00
CA GLN A 16 -19.57 -5.12 -9.70
C GLN A 16 -20.76 -5.51 -8.83
N GLN A 17 -21.97 -5.67 -9.41
CA GLN A 17 -23.14 -6.15 -8.66
C GLN A 17 -23.00 -7.60 -8.19
N ILE A 18 -22.36 -8.47 -8.98
CA ILE A 18 -22.07 -9.86 -8.58
C ILE A 18 -21.05 -9.85 -7.42
N LEU A 19 -20.00 -9.06 -7.56
CA LEU A 19 -18.96 -8.89 -6.54
C LEU A 19 -19.53 -8.35 -5.23
N GLN A 20 -20.37 -7.32 -5.28
CA GLN A 20 -21.02 -6.75 -4.10
C GLN A 20 -21.90 -7.77 -3.38
N ARG A 21 -22.72 -8.54 -4.11
CA ARG A 21 -23.54 -9.60 -3.52
C ARG A 21 -22.69 -10.66 -2.81
N HIS A 22 -21.55 -11.02 -3.40
CA HIS A 22 -20.63 -11.97 -2.75
C HIS A 22 -20.00 -11.35 -1.50
N GLN A 23 -19.50 -10.12 -1.60
CA GLN A 23 -18.96 -9.34 -0.47
C GLN A 23 -19.93 -9.30 0.71
N ASP A 24 -21.20 -8.97 0.46
CA ASP A 24 -22.24 -8.91 1.49
C ASP A 24 -22.48 -10.30 2.12
N SER A 25 -22.49 -11.36 1.31
CA SER A 25 -22.73 -12.73 1.80
C SER A 25 -21.60 -13.31 2.65
N ILE A 26 -20.38 -12.77 2.52
CA ILE A 26 -19.22 -13.12 3.34
C ILE A 26 -18.93 -12.07 4.43
N HIS A 27 -19.77 -11.03 4.54
CA HIS A 27 -19.58 -9.89 5.44
C HIS A 27 -18.20 -9.22 5.30
N ALA A 28 -17.66 -9.18 4.08
CA ALA A 28 -16.39 -8.51 3.79
C ALA A 28 -16.58 -7.00 3.65
N GLN A 29 -15.59 -6.25 4.11
CA GLN A 29 -15.45 -4.80 3.97
C GLN A 29 -14.56 -4.43 2.77
N SER A 30 -13.63 -5.30 2.39
CA SER A 30 -12.70 -5.05 1.29
C SER A 30 -13.46 -4.93 -0.02
N THR A 31 -13.16 -3.85 -0.74
CA THR A 31 -13.65 -3.64 -2.11
C THR A 31 -12.65 -4.17 -3.15
N LEU A 32 -11.50 -4.68 -2.71
CA LEU A 32 -10.46 -5.19 -3.57
C LEU A 32 -10.69 -6.66 -3.92
N TRP A 33 -10.50 -6.97 -5.20
CA TRP A 33 -10.67 -8.30 -5.76
C TRP A 33 -9.39 -8.76 -6.45
N LEU A 34 -9.02 -10.00 -6.19
CA LEU A 34 -7.78 -10.61 -6.63
C LEU A 34 -8.05 -11.75 -7.59
N SER A 35 -7.26 -11.85 -8.64
CA SER A 35 -7.31 -13.01 -9.52
C SER A 35 -6.67 -14.24 -8.87
N LYS A 36 -6.96 -15.42 -9.42
CA LYS A 36 -6.30 -16.67 -9.01
C LYS A 36 -4.77 -16.56 -9.02
N ALA A 37 -4.19 -15.88 -10.02
CA ALA A 37 -2.74 -15.68 -10.11
C ALA A 37 -2.19 -14.83 -8.95
N GLN A 38 -2.96 -13.82 -8.50
CA GLN A 38 -2.55 -12.93 -7.41
C GLN A 38 -2.64 -13.57 -6.02
N VAL A 39 -3.46 -14.61 -5.86
CA VAL A 39 -3.67 -15.29 -4.57
C VAL A 39 -2.95 -16.63 -4.45
N ARG A 40 -2.38 -17.15 -5.54
CA ARG A 40 -1.91 -18.53 -5.62
C ARG A 40 -0.87 -18.87 -4.56
N ASP A 41 0.06 -17.97 -4.31
CA ASP A 41 1.20 -18.19 -3.42
C ASP A 41 0.89 -17.68 -1.99
N TYR A 42 -0.38 -17.39 -1.69
CA TYR A 42 -0.85 -16.91 -0.39
C TYR A 42 -1.90 -17.86 0.21
N TYR A 43 -1.85 -18.07 1.53
CA TYR A 43 -2.84 -18.87 2.25
C TYR A 43 -4.24 -18.28 2.09
N ARG A 44 -5.21 -19.16 1.85
CA ARG A 44 -6.64 -18.85 1.80
C ARG A 44 -7.24 -19.14 3.17
N ILE A 45 -7.46 -18.11 3.97
CA ILE A 45 -7.78 -18.25 5.40
C ILE A 45 -9.24 -18.67 5.58
N GLN A 46 -10.16 -18.13 4.77
CA GLN A 46 -11.61 -18.36 4.87
C GLN A 46 -12.30 -18.47 3.50
N CYS A 47 -11.56 -18.85 2.47
CA CYS A 47 -12.06 -18.78 1.10
C CYS A 47 -13.30 -19.65 0.91
N ARG A 48 -14.45 -19.01 0.64
CA ARG A 48 -15.73 -19.69 0.35
C ARG A 48 -15.83 -20.11 -1.12
N GLY A 49 -14.69 -20.37 -1.76
CA GLY A 49 -14.58 -20.68 -3.18
C GLY A 49 -14.35 -19.47 -4.08
N GLY A 50 -14.38 -18.25 -3.55
CA GLY A 50 -14.38 -17.02 -4.33
C GLY A 50 -15.64 -16.91 -5.20
N VAL A 51 -15.61 -16.02 -6.19
CA VAL A 51 -16.70 -15.79 -7.13
C VAL A 51 -16.25 -16.09 -8.55
N THR A 52 -17.02 -16.95 -9.23
CA THR A 52 -16.77 -17.26 -10.64
C THR A 52 -17.60 -16.35 -11.51
N ILE A 53 -16.95 -15.69 -12.46
CA ILE A 53 -17.56 -14.71 -13.35
C ILE A 53 -17.25 -15.10 -14.79
N ASP A 54 -18.23 -14.95 -15.66
CA ASP A 54 -18.01 -15.08 -17.09
C ASP A 54 -17.08 -13.96 -17.58
N ALA A 55 -16.05 -14.34 -18.34
CA ALA A 55 -15.11 -13.41 -18.94
C ALA A 55 -15.80 -12.43 -19.90
N GLU A 56 -16.94 -12.79 -20.49
CA GLU A 56 -17.75 -11.89 -21.32
C GLU A 56 -18.29 -10.68 -20.56
N GLY A 57 -18.46 -10.80 -19.24
CA GLY A 57 -18.84 -9.69 -18.35
C GLY A 57 -17.78 -8.57 -18.30
N PHE A 58 -16.55 -8.85 -18.73
CA PHE A 58 -15.44 -7.89 -18.83
C PHE A 58 -15.30 -7.44 -20.29
N LYS A 59 -16.14 -6.46 -20.68
CA LYS A 59 -16.19 -5.91 -22.04
C LYS A 59 -14.80 -5.48 -22.54
N GLY A 60 -14.48 -5.80 -23.80
CA GLY A 60 -13.36 -5.19 -24.54
C GLY A 60 -11.96 -5.70 -24.13
N ARG A 61 -11.75 -7.02 -24.14
CA ARG A 61 -10.41 -7.60 -23.92
C ARG A 61 -9.45 -7.20 -25.04
N SER A 62 -8.46 -6.39 -24.72
CA SER A 62 -7.45 -5.91 -25.66
C SER A 62 -6.10 -6.61 -25.52
N ILE A 63 -5.85 -7.30 -24.41
CA ILE A 63 -4.55 -7.93 -24.10
C ILE A 63 -4.78 -9.29 -23.43
N PHE A 64 -3.96 -10.25 -23.83
CA PHE A 64 -4.00 -11.63 -23.37
C PHE A 64 -2.66 -12.02 -22.78
N CYS A 65 -2.68 -12.82 -21.72
CA CYS A 65 -1.46 -13.45 -21.24
C CYS A 65 -1.07 -14.59 -22.18
N ILE A 66 0.23 -14.79 -22.43
CA ILE A 66 0.70 -15.92 -23.24
C ILE A 66 0.31 -17.28 -22.65
N SER A 67 0.02 -17.34 -21.34
CA SER A 67 -0.45 -18.55 -20.66
C SER A 67 -1.86 -18.98 -21.06
N GLU A 68 -2.65 -18.08 -21.65
CA GLU A 68 -4.00 -18.37 -22.15
C GLU A 68 -4.00 -19.08 -23.52
N TYR A 69 -2.86 -19.08 -24.20
CA TYR A 69 -2.70 -19.77 -25.48
C TYR A 69 -2.34 -21.24 -25.27
N SER A 70 -2.89 -22.11 -26.11
CA SER A 70 -2.47 -23.52 -26.15
C SER A 70 -0.97 -23.64 -26.46
N SER A 71 -0.35 -24.74 -26.05
CA SER A 71 1.09 -24.95 -26.25
C SER A 71 1.53 -24.87 -27.73
N ASN A 72 0.63 -25.16 -28.67
CA ASN A 72 0.90 -25.07 -30.11
C ASN A 72 0.83 -23.61 -30.60
N GLU A 73 -0.18 -22.86 -30.18
CA GLU A 73 -0.30 -21.43 -30.51
C GLU A 73 0.84 -20.62 -29.88
N ARG A 74 1.16 -20.92 -28.62
CA ARG A 74 2.30 -20.32 -27.92
C ARG A 74 3.59 -20.53 -28.70
N ARG A 75 3.88 -21.76 -29.12
CA ARG A 75 5.04 -22.08 -29.96
C ARG A 75 5.02 -21.32 -31.28
N ARG A 76 3.86 -21.26 -31.95
CA ARG A 76 3.70 -20.52 -33.21
C ARG A 76 3.97 -19.03 -33.04
N LEU A 77 3.38 -18.38 -32.04
CA LEU A 77 3.59 -16.96 -31.74
C LEU A 77 5.07 -16.65 -31.47
N LEU A 78 5.71 -17.45 -30.61
CA LEU A 78 7.13 -17.28 -30.27
C LEU A 78 8.08 -17.59 -31.44
N SER A 79 7.64 -18.42 -32.41
CA SER A 79 8.38 -18.68 -33.65
C SER A 79 8.25 -17.56 -34.68
N ILE A 80 7.12 -16.84 -34.71
CA ILE A 80 6.92 -15.69 -35.59
C ILE A 80 7.78 -14.53 -35.13
N GLN A 81 7.77 -14.25 -33.82
CA GLN A 81 8.58 -13.19 -33.23
C GLN A 81 9.05 -13.63 -31.85
N SER A 82 10.33 -14.00 -31.74
CA SER A 82 10.92 -14.39 -30.46
C SER A 82 11.08 -13.18 -29.53
N PRO A 83 10.84 -13.35 -28.22
CA PRO A 83 11.06 -12.29 -27.24
C PRO A 83 12.56 -11.95 -27.18
N PRO A 84 12.92 -10.67 -26.97
CA PRO A 84 14.31 -10.26 -26.80
C PRO A 84 14.95 -10.93 -25.58
N VAL A 85 16.18 -11.44 -25.73
CA VAL A 85 16.90 -12.20 -24.68
C VAL A 85 17.55 -11.30 -23.62
N ASN A 86 17.83 -10.04 -23.95
CA ASN A 86 18.55 -9.09 -23.09
C ASN A 86 17.74 -7.80 -22.87
N ARG A 87 16.73 -7.82 -21.99
CA ARG A 87 16.09 -6.60 -21.52
C ARG A 87 15.87 -6.62 -20.02
N ASP A 88 16.06 -5.44 -19.42
CA ASP A 88 15.77 -5.16 -18.00
C ASP A 88 14.26 -5.04 -17.72
N ASP A 89 13.42 -5.06 -18.77
CA ASP A 89 11.97 -4.92 -18.68
C ASP A 89 11.31 -6.21 -18.16
N LYS A 90 10.49 -6.07 -17.10
CA LYS A 90 9.83 -7.22 -16.45
C LYS A 90 8.67 -7.83 -17.25
N TRP A 91 8.03 -7.05 -18.12
CA TRP A 91 6.86 -7.51 -18.87
C TRP A 91 6.94 -7.00 -20.30
N LEU A 92 6.66 -7.89 -21.24
CA LEU A 92 6.75 -7.58 -22.67
C LEU A 92 5.39 -7.82 -23.33
N LEU A 93 5.00 -6.92 -24.22
CA LEU A 93 3.80 -6.98 -25.03
C LEU A 93 4.17 -7.18 -26.49
N LEU A 94 3.64 -8.24 -27.10
CA LEU A 94 3.69 -8.43 -28.55
C LEU A 94 2.56 -7.62 -29.18
N THR A 95 2.92 -6.61 -29.98
CA THR A 95 1.97 -5.72 -30.67
C THR A 95 2.41 -5.46 -32.11
N THR A 96 1.58 -4.78 -32.90
CA THR A 96 1.93 -4.34 -34.26
C THR A 96 2.75 -3.06 -34.22
N ALA A 97 3.83 -2.97 -34.99
CA ALA A 97 4.63 -1.75 -35.05
C ALA A 97 3.87 -0.66 -35.81
N GLY A 98 3.26 0.28 -35.07
CA GLY A 98 2.46 1.36 -35.66
C GLY A 98 1.08 0.91 -36.16
N SER A 99 0.29 1.88 -36.61
CA SER A 99 -1.13 1.72 -36.95
C SER A 99 -1.41 1.04 -38.29
N SER A 100 -0.38 0.75 -39.09
CA SER A 100 -0.54 0.27 -40.48
C SER A 100 0.45 -0.82 -40.92
N SER A 101 1.30 -1.35 -40.04
CA SER A 101 2.28 -2.37 -40.44
C SER A 101 1.92 -3.77 -39.95
N THR A 102 2.13 -4.75 -40.83
CA THR A 102 2.06 -6.20 -40.54
C THR A 102 3.25 -6.69 -39.69
N SER A 103 4.18 -5.80 -39.32
CA SER A 103 5.36 -6.16 -38.54
C SER A 103 5.02 -6.24 -37.06
N LEU A 104 5.36 -7.37 -36.45
CA LEU A 104 5.17 -7.61 -35.02
C LEU A 104 6.41 -7.17 -34.26
N THR A 105 6.22 -6.55 -33.10
CA THR A 105 7.32 -6.11 -32.24
C THR A 105 7.00 -6.34 -30.78
N TRP A 106 8.05 -6.60 -29.99
CA TRP A 106 7.96 -6.66 -28.54
C TRP A 106 8.27 -5.29 -27.95
N THR A 107 7.30 -4.73 -27.23
CA THR A 107 7.45 -3.49 -26.48
C THR A 107 7.33 -3.74 -24.99
N PRO A 108 7.89 -2.87 -24.13
CA PRO A 108 7.61 -2.94 -22.70
C PRO A 108 6.11 -2.81 -22.46
N ALA A 109 5.52 -3.75 -21.71
CA ALA A 109 4.13 -3.64 -21.31
C ALA A 109 4.01 -2.64 -20.16
N THR A 110 2.96 -1.82 -20.20
CA THR A 110 2.62 -0.99 -19.05
C THR A 110 2.14 -1.86 -17.89
N LEU A 111 2.28 -1.32 -16.69
CA LEU A 111 1.86 -2.01 -15.49
C LEU A 111 0.34 -2.28 -15.50
N GLU A 112 -0.47 -1.36 -16.02
CA GLU A 112 -1.93 -1.53 -16.16
C GLU A 112 -2.30 -2.72 -17.07
N GLU A 113 -1.63 -2.84 -18.20
CA GLU A 113 -1.84 -3.94 -19.17
C GLU A 113 -1.50 -5.30 -18.56
N TYR A 114 -0.37 -5.39 -17.85
CA TYR A 114 0.00 -6.60 -17.12
C TYR A 114 -1.06 -7.01 -16.11
N PHE A 115 -1.55 -6.06 -15.30
CA PHE A 115 -2.54 -6.39 -14.28
C PHE A 115 -3.91 -6.73 -14.85
N TYR A 116 -4.32 -6.12 -15.96
CA TYR A 116 -5.55 -6.48 -16.66
C TYR A 116 -5.47 -7.90 -17.23
N ALA A 117 -4.38 -8.24 -17.94
CA ALA A 117 -4.17 -9.59 -18.46
C ALA A 117 -4.06 -10.66 -17.35
N SER A 118 -3.46 -10.31 -16.21
CA SER A 118 -3.33 -11.22 -15.06
C SER A 118 -4.67 -11.64 -14.42
N LEU A 119 -5.77 -10.93 -14.71
CA LEU A 119 -7.12 -11.33 -14.28
C LEU A 119 -7.55 -12.65 -14.93
N PHE A 120 -7.11 -12.89 -16.17
CA PHE A 120 -7.56 -14.00 -17.02
C PHE A 120 -6.53 -15.14 -17.13
N ALA A 121 -5.32 -14.93 -16.60
CA ALA A 121 -4.23 -15.89 -16.69
C ALA A 121 -4.60 -17.25 -16.05
N CYS A 122 -4.47 -18.31 -16.86
CA CYS A 122 -4.69 -19.69 -16.42
C CYS A 122 -3.49 -20.18 -15.59
N GLY A 123 -3.62 -20.24 -14.25
CA GLY A 123 -2.94 -21.16 -13.31
C GLY A 123 -1.38 -21.23 -13.26
N GLU A 124 -0.71 -21.21 -14.40
CA GLU A 124 0.72 -21.07 -14.59
C GLU A 124 1.16 -19.69 -14.09
N GLY A 125 2.30 -19.64 -13.39
CA GLY A 125 2.72 -18.43 -12.69
C GLY A 125 2.98 -17.28 -13.61
N MET A 126 2.41 -16.13 -13.28
CA MET A 126 2.88 -14.87 -13.82
C MET A 126 4.24 -14.59 -13.18
N SER A 127 5.32 -14.90 -13.89
CA SER A 127 6.67 -14.57 -13.47
C SER A 127 6.95 -13.09 -13.71
N ASN A 128 8.07 -12.59 -13.18
CA ASN A 128 8.62 -11.28 -13.54
C ASN A 128 9.11 -11.21 -15.00
N GLU A 129 8.78 -12.18 -15.84
CA GLU A 129 9.12 -12.29 -17.27
C GLU A 129 7.87 -12.63 -18.09
N THR A 130 6.68 -12.23 -17.60
CA THR A 130 5.44 -12.59 -18.27
C THR A 130 5.33 -11.89 -19.63
N LEU A 131 5.04 -12.69 -20.66
CA LEU A 131 4.75 -12.23 -22.02
C LEU A 131 3.25 -12.02 -22.20
N LEU A 132 2.90 -10.89 -22.80
CA LEU A 132 1.55 -10.48 -23.14
C LEU A 132 1.40 -10.37 -24.66
N VAL A 133 0.18 -10.51 -25.15
CA VAL A 133 -0.14 -10.43 -26.58
C VAL A 133 -1.33 -9.49 -26.78
N ASP A 134 -1.17 -8.49 -27.64
CA ASP A 134 -2.24 -7.59 -28.05
C ASP A 134 -3.28 -8.37 -28.88
N ALA A 135 -4.57 -8.13 -28.60
CA ALA A 135 -5.70 -8.70 -29.32
C ALA A 135 -5.64 -8.47 -30.84
N LYS A 136 -5.04 -7.36 -31.27
CA LYS A 136 -4.83 -7.03 -32.70
C LYS A 136 -3.83 -7.95 -33.39
N VAL A 137 -2.92 -8.54 -32.63
CA VAL A 137 -1.93 -9.49 -33.14
C VAL A 137 -2.54 -10.88 -33.21
N ALA A 138 -3.07 -11.35 -32.09
CA ALA A 138 -3.69 -12.65 -31.99
C ALA A 138 -4.70 -12.69 -30.83
N LEU A 139 -5.74 -13.50 -31.03
CA LEU A 139 -6.63 -13.95 -29.98
C LEU A 139 -6.34 -15.44 -29.71
N PRO A 140 -6.36 -15.91 -28.46
CA PRO A 140 -6.26 -17.33 -28.19
C PRO A 140 -7.47 -18.06 -28.77
N SER A 141 -7.27 -19.27 -29.33
CA SER A 141 -8.36 -20.08 -29.89
C SER A 141 -9.40 -20.52 -28.85
N SER A 142 -9.00 -20.60 -27.58
CA SER A 142 -9.87 -20.98 -26.46
C SER A 142 -9.59 -20.07 -25.26
N PRO A 143 -10.05 -18.80 -25.28
CA PRO A 143 -9.85 -17.89 -24.17
C PRO A 143 -10.52 -18.43 -22.90
N SER A 144 -9.95 -18.10 -21.74
CA SER A 144 -10.58 -18.35 -20.43
C SER A 144 -12.02 -17.82 -20.44
N ARG A 145 -13.00 -18.73 -20.36
CA ARG A 145 -14.43 -18.38 -20.33
C ARG A 145 -14.89 -17.94 -18.95
N THR A 146 -14.26 -18.46 -17.91
CA THR A 146 -14.59 -18.13 -16.54
C THR A 146 -13.33 -17.66 -15.82
N ILE A 147 -13.52 -16.66 -14.97
CA ILE A 147 -12.49 -16.19 -14.05
C ILE A 147 -12.95 -16.40 -12.62
N SER A 148 -12.00 -16.80 -11.76
CA SER A 148 -12.23 -16.86 -10.32
C SER A 148 -11.59 -15.64 -9.68
N LEU A 149 -12.44 -14.82 -9.04
CA LEU A 149 -12.02 -13.69 -8.24
C LEU A 149 -12.19 -14.01 -6.77
N PHE A 150 -11.27 -13.54 -5.96
CA PHE A 150 -11.27 -13.71 -4.52
C PHE A 150 -11.31 -12.32 -3.89
N ASN A 151 -12.18 -12.11 -2.90
CA ASN A 151 -12.10 -10.88 -2.15
C ASN A 151 -10.73 -10.85 -1.46
N ALA A 152 -10.06 -9.70 -1.43
CA ALA A 152 -8.76 -9.57 -0.79
C ALA A 152 -8.78 -10.11 0.65
N GLN A 153 -9.91 -9.93 1.33
CA GLN A 153 -10.10 -10.40 2.67
C GLN A 153 -10.16 -11.93 2.85
N GLU A 154 -10.43 -12.68 1.79
CA GLU A 154 -10.40 -14.14 1.87
C GLU A 154 -8.96 -14.70 1.83
N THR A 155 -7.95 -13.82 1.69
CA THR A 155 -6.57 -14.18 1.42
C THR A 155 -5.59 -13.51 2.38
N SER A 156 -4.45 -14.16 2.60
CA SER A 156 -3.38 -13.69 3.48
C SER A 156 -2.35 -12.78 2.82
N ASN A 157 -2.66 -12.16 1.67
CA ASN A 157 -1.63 -11.45 0.88
C ASN A 157 -1.04 -10.25 1.67
N PRO A 158 0.21 -10.35 2.20
CA PRO A 158 0.78 -9.36 3.11
C PRO A 158 1.15 -8.05 2.40
N PHE A 159 1.13 -8.04 1.07
CA PHE A 159 1.45 -6.88 0.24
C PHE A 159 0.20 -6.09 -0.17
N LEU A 160 -0.97 -6.56 0.23
CA LEU A 160 -2.24 -5.90 -0.02
C LEU A 160 -2.46 -4.76 0.96
N ILE A 161 -2.69 -3.57 0.40
CA ILE A 161 -3.09 -2.37 1.11
C ILE A 161 -4.48 -2.04 0.58
N ASP A 162 -5.48 -2.16 1.43
CA ASP A 162 -6.86 -1.78 1.14
C ASP A 162 -7.26 -0.67 2.10
N GLU A 163 -7.54 0.51 1.56
CA GLU A 163 -7.96 1.67 2.34
C GLU A 163 -9.39 1.50 2.91
N ALA A 164 -10.20 0.61 2.31
CA ALA A 164 -11.52 0.25 2.83
C ALA A 164 -11.44 -0.60 4.10
N LEU A 165 -10.30 -1.26 4.35
CA LEU A 165 -10.10 -2.04 5.57
C LEU A 165 -9.65 -1.13 6.69
N GLN A 166 -10.57 -0.79 7.56
CA GLN A 166 -10.29 0.01 8.74
C GLN A 166 -10.53 -0.83 9.99
N HIS A 167 -9.58 -0.77 10.92
CA HIS A 167 -9.81 -1.26 12.27
C HIS A 167 -10.92 -0.41 12.89
N THR A 168 -11.96 -1.06 13.39
CA THR A 168 -13.10 -0.40 14.01
C THR A 168 -13.22 -0.82 15.46
N HIS A 169 -13.72 0.07 16.30
CA HIS A 169 -14.03 -0.24 17.67
C HIS A 169 -15.26 -1.17 17.71
N LEU A 170 -15.18 -2.32 18.40
CA LEU A 170 -16.25 -3.33 18.41
C LEU A 170 -17.60 -2.78 18.88
N ILE A 171 -17.62 -1.99 19.96
CA ILE A 171 -18.84 -1.41 20.53
C ILE A 171 -19.38 -0.23 19.72
N THR A 172 -18.57 0.81 19.52
CA THR A 172 -19.03 2.06 18.90
C THR A 172 -19.16 1.95 17.38
N GLY A 173 -18.54 0.95 16.76
CA GLY A 173 -18.46 0.78 15.30
C GLY A 173 -17.64 1.85 14.60
N LYS A 174 -17.07 2.82 15.34
CA LYS A 174 -16.31 3.91 14.76
C LYS A 174 -14.91 3.43 14.34
N PRO A 175 -14.37 3.93 13.22
CA PRO A 175 -12.98 3.67 12.87
C PRO A 175 -12.07 4.30 13.92
N PHE A 176 -10.93 3.65 14.21
CA PHE A 176 -9.91 4.27 15.04
C PHE A 176 -9.32 5.47 14.31
N SER A 177 -9.06 6.56 15.04
CA SER A 177 -8.56 7.84 14.50
C SER A 177 -7.18 7.75 13.87
N HIS A 178 -6.44 6.69 14.22
CA HIS A 178 -5.07 6.47 13.80
C HIS A 178 -4.98 5.10 13.12
N THR A 179 -4.04 4.97 12.19
CA THR A 179 -3.80 3.70 11.52
C THR A 179 -3.18 2.76 12.55
N ILE A 180 -4.01 1.88 13.12
CA ILE A 180 -3.54 0.68 13.81
C ILE A 180 -2.69 -0.07 12.77
N SER A 181 -1.36 0.10 12.87
CA SER A 181 -0.33 -0.36 11.94
C SER A 181 -0.08 -1.84 12.14
N SER A 182 -1.13 -2.61 11.93
CA SER A 182 -0.95 -3.93 11.39
C SER A 182 -1.04 -3.79 9.89
N ALA A 183 -0.07 -4.32 9.14
CA ALA A 183 -0.34 -4.65 7.76
C ALA A 183 -1.62 -5.51 7.80
N LEU A 184 -2.75 -4.94 7.38
CA LEU A 184 -4.12 -5.41 7.67
C LEU A 184 -4.36 -6.86 7.24
N SER A 185 -3.53 -7.37 6.33
CA SER A 185 -3.52 -8.76 5.85
C SER A 185 -2.55 -9.69 6.60
N THR A 186 -1.55 -9.16 7.31
CA THR A 186 -0.48 -9.94 7.98
C THR A 186 -0.89 -10.42 9.36
N LEU A 187 -1.50 -9.59 10.22
CA LEU A 187 -2.03 -10.10 11.51
C LEU A 187 -3.28 -10.97 11.29
N TRP A 188 -4.13 -10.58 10.35
CA TRP A 188 -5.37 -11.30 10.08
C TRP A 188 -5.12 -12.72 9.57
N SER A 189 -4.09 -12.91 8.76
CA SER A 189 -3.64 -14.23 8.31
C SER A 189 -2.89 -15.05 9.34
N GLN A 190 -2.00 -14.41 10.11
CA GLN A 190 -1.20 -15.10 11.11
C GLN A 190 -2.04 -15.65 12.26
N PHE A 191 -3.08 -14.91 12.67
CA PHE A 191 -3.89 -15.26 13.83
C PHE A 191 -5.29 -15.78 13.47
N GLY A 192 -5.62 -15.86 12.17
CA GLY A 192 -6.88 -16.44 11.70
C GLY A 192 -8.13 -15.67 12.17
N TYR A 193 -8.01 -14.38 12.51
CA TYR A 193 -9.17 -13.63 12.99
C TYR A 193 -10.26 -13.56 11.94
N ILE A 194 -11.50 -13.42 12.41
CA ILE A 194 -12.70 -13.39 11.57
C ILE A 194 -13.24 -11.97 11.35
N SER A 195 -12.61 -10.96 11.95
CA SER A 195 -13.17 -9.60 12.03
C SER A 195 -12.09 -8.53 12.21
N LEU A 196 -12.37 -7.30 11.74
CA LEU A 196 -11.57 -6.10 11.95
C LEU A 196 -12.09 -5.23 13.10
N LYS A 197 -12.89 -5.82 13.99
CA LYS A 197 -13.39 -5.17 15.18
C LYS A 197 -12.47 -5.45 16.36
N TRP A 198 -12.04 -4.40 17.03
CA TRP A 198 -11.08 -4.45 18.13
C TRP A 198 -11.60 -3.69 19.34
N ILE A 199 -11.10 -4.06 20.52
CA ILE A 199 -11.32 -3.35 21.78
C ILE A 199 -9.94 -3.08 22.41
N PRO A 200 -9.63 -1.83 22.79
CA PRO A 200 -8.45 -1.53 23.60
C PRO A 200 -8.48 -2.31 24.92
N HIS A 201 -7.35 -2.91 25.29
CA HIS A 201 -7.25 -3.75 26.49
C HIS A 201 -7.70 -3.03 27.77
N ASP A 202 -7.44 -1.74 27.87
CA ASP A 202 -7.82 -0.86 28.98
C ASP A 202 -9.34 -0.62 29.09
N GLU A 203 -10.08 -0.77 27.99
CA GLU A 203 -11.53 -0.58 27.98
C GLU A 203 -12.31 -1.83 28.38
N ILE A 204 -11.69 -3.03 28.28
CA ILE A 204 -12.42 -4.29 28.40
C ILE A 204 -13.08 -4.50 29.76
N CYS A 205 -12.41 -4.07 30.84
CA CYS A 205 -12.91 -4.20 32.20
C CYS A 205 -14.14 -3.34 32.48
N ASN A 206 -14.40 -2.33 31.64
CA ASN A 206 -15.49 -1.38 31.82
C ASN A 206 -16.73 -1.74 30.98
N LEU A 207 -16.65 -2.76 30.13
CA LEU A 207 -17.74 -3.18 29.25
C LEU A 207 -18.56 -4.29 29.89
N GLN A 208 -19.87 -4.08 30.00
CA GLN A 208 -20.80 -5.11 30.45
C GLN A 208 -21.16 -6.06 29.31
N GLY A 209 -21.21 -7.37 29.60
CA GLY A 209 -21.62 -8.39 28.64
C GLY A 209 -20.53 -8.82 27.65
N ILE A 210 -19.30 -8.35 27.81
CA ILE A 210 -18.15 -8.80 27.01
C ILE A 210 -17.11 -9.41 27.94
N ALA A 211 -16.68 -10.62 27.64
CA ALA A 211 -15.60 -11.30 28.35
C ALA A 211 -14.52 -11.78 27.38
N VAL A 212 -13.28 -11.85 27.84
CA VAL A 212 -12.19 -12.46 27.07
C VAL A 212 -12.33 -13.98 27.11
N SER A 213 -12.22 -14.63 25.96
CA SER A 213 -12.20 -16.09 25.89
C SER A 213 -11.03 -16.65 26.73
N PRO A 214 -11.24 -17.75 27.48
CA PRO A 214 -10.20 -18.27 28.37
C PRO A 214 -8.89 -18.57 27.63
N GLY A 215 -7.78 -17.99 28.12
CA GLY A 215 -6.44 -18.20 27.55
C GLY A 215 -6.02 -17.22 26.46
N GLU A 216 -6.88 -16.29 26.06
CA GLU A 216 -6.54 -15.27 25.06
C GLU A 216 -5.76 -14.09 25.68
N GLU A 217 -4.67 -13.70 25.01
CA GLU A 217 -3.85 -12.55 25.39
C GLU A 217 -4.07 -11.35 24.44
N PRO A 218 -3.96 -10.11 24.95
CA PRO A 218 -4.12 -8.93 24.10
C PRO A 218 -2.93 -8.77 23.16
N HIS A 219 -3.20 -8.40 21.92
CA HIS A 219 -2.18 -8.18 20.90
C HIS A 219 -1.52 -6.83 21.05
N ARG A 220 -0.20 -6.82 20.93
CA ARG A 220 0.61 -5.60 20.86
C ARG A 220 0.53 -5.05 19.45
N VAL A 221 -0.13 -3.91 19.30
CA VAL A 221 -0.24 -3.23 18.03
C VAL A 221 0.41 -1.85 18.09
N TYR A 222 1.12 -1.51 17.02
CA TYR A 222 1.67 -0.18 16.86
C TYR A 222 0.59 0.72 16.29
N ASP A 223 0.33 1.81 16.98
CA ASP A 223 -0.63 2.83 16.61
C ASP A 223 0.14 4.05 16.11
N LEU A 224 0.01 4.38 14.83
CA LEU A 224 0.80 5.42 14.17
C LEU A 224 0.01 6.72 14.14
N GLU A 225 0.40 7.67 14.99
CA GLU A 225 -0.17 9.02 15.01
C GLU A 225 0.62 9.93 14.06
N PRO A 226 0.00 10.44 12.97
CA PRO A 226 0.70 11.31 12.03
C PRO A 226 1.06 12.65 12.67
N VAL A 227 2.27 13.11 12.40
CA VAL A 227 2.82 14.37 12.88
C VAL A 227 3.49 15.07 11.71
N ASP A 228 3.03 16.28 11.42
CA ASP A 228 3.59 17.14 10.39
C ASP A 228 4.63 18.08 11.00
N LEU A 229 5.84 18.06 10.45
CA LEU A 229 7.00 18.79 10.97
C LEU A 229 7.60 19.67 9.88
N VAL A 230 7.91 20.92 10.22
CA VAL A 230 8.60 21.86 9.31
C VAL A 230 9.92 22.27 9.91
N HIS A 231 10.92 22.47 9.05
CA HIS A 231 12.19 23.03 9.50
C HIS A 231 11.97 24.50 9.88
N PHE A 232 12.64 25.00 10.93
CA PHE A 232 12.38 26.35 11.44
C PHE A 232 12.62 27.45 10.38
N THR A 233 13.55 27.24 9.44
CA THR A 233 13.79 28.18 8.31
C THR A 233 12.62 28.30 7.34
N GLN A 234 11.63 27.40 7.41
CA GLN A 234 10.40 27.47 6.62
C GLN A 234 9.37 28.42 7.24
N THR A 235 9.57 28.87 8.48
CA THR A 235 8.72 29.84 9.18
C THR A 235 9.18 31.27 8.92
N ASP A 236 8.40 32.28 9.32
CA ASP A 236 8.78 33.68 9.15
C ASP A 236 9.97 34.10 10.04
N ASP A 237 10.67 35.18 9.65
CA ASP A 237 11.89 35.63 10.34
C ASP A 237 11.65 36.04 11.81
N GLU A 238 10.46 36.51 12.14
CA GLU A 238 10.10 36.94 13.50
C GLU A 238 9.94 35.71 14.41
N TYR A 239 9.23 34.71 13.93
CA TYR A 239 9.03 33.43 14.58
C TYR A 239 10.36 32.69 14.74
N GLN A 240 11.22 32.68 13.72
CA GLN A 240 12.56 32.11 13.82
C GLN A 240 13.38 32.75 14.95
N LYS A 241 13.38 34.08 15.06
CA LYS A 241 14.06 34.79 16.16
C LYS A 241 13.47 34.42 17.51
N ASN A 242 12.14 34.41 17.62
CA ASN A 242 11.45 34.06 18.86
C ASN A 242 11.79 32.63 19.32
N ILE A 243 11.87 31.67 18.40
CA ILE A 243 12.30 30.30 18.68
C ILE A 243 13.74 30.28 19.17
N LEU A 244 14.67 30.93 18.48
CA LEU A 244 16.09 30.96 18.87
C LEU A 244 16.32 31.64 20.23
N HIS A 245 15.48 32.61 20.62
CA HIS A 245 15.55 33.26 21.91
C HIS A 245 14.91 32.46 23.05
N SER A 246 13.85 31.69 22.76
CA SER A 246 13.09 30.95 23.78
C SER A 246 13.62 29.54 24.04
N ILE A 247 14.30 28.94 23.05
CA ILE A 247 14.78 27.58 23.15
C ILE A 247 15.95 27.46 24.16
N PRO A 248 16.02 26.40 24.97
CA PRO A 248 17.13 26.19 25.90
C PRO A 248 18.49 26.09 25.19
N ARG A 249 19.54 26.65 25.82
CA ARG A 249 20.91 26.65 25.29
C ARG A 249 21.44 25.25 24.93
N TRP A 250 21.09 24.23 25.69
CA TRP A 250 21.51 22.86 25.41
C TRP A 250 20.92 22.34 24.10
N ALA A 251 19.68 22.70 23.77
CA ALA A 251 18.99 22.26 22.56
C ALA A 251 19.56 22.97 21.32
N LEU A 252 19.94 24.25 21.43
CA LEU A 252 20.67 24.97 20.38
C LEU A 252 22.02 24.33 20.06
N LEU A 253 22.78 23.96 21.09
CA LEU A 253 24.08 23.31 20.89
C LEU A 253 23.91 21.91 20.27
N GLN A 254 22.85 21.19 20.66
CA GLN A 254 22.54 19.86 20.12
C GLN A 254 22.04 19.93 18.68
N SER A 255 21.24 20.94 18.31
CA SER A 255 20.71 21.10 16.95
C SER A 255 21.78 21.33 15.89
N LEU A 256 22.98 21.77 16.28
CA LEU A 256 24.14 21.84 15.38
C LEU A 256 24.68 20.45 14.99
N LYS A 257 24.37 19.41 15.77
CA LYS A 257 24.87 18.04 15.59
C LYS A 257 23.78 17.07 15.12
N SER A 258 22.56 17.22 15.63
CA SER A 258 21.43 16.32 15.38
C SER A 258 20.10 17.07 15.40
N PRO A 259 19.10 16.63 14.64
CA PRO A 259 17.77 17.23 14.63
C PRO A 259 17.15 17.35 16.03
N ILE A 260 16.64 18.54 16.36
CA ILE A 260 15.79 18.79 17.54
C ILE A 260 14.38 19.15 17.08
N ILE A 261 13.38 18.55 17.72
CA ILE A 261 11.96 18.76 17.45
C ILE A 261 11.37 19.58 18.58
N LEU A 262 10.72 20.68 18.23
CA LEU A 262 9.90 21.49 19.12
C LEU A 262 8.45 21.01 19.02
N PHE A 263 7.98 20.42 20.12
CA PHE A 263 6.61 19.92 20.26
C PHE A 263 5.96 20.57 21.48
N GLY A 264 5.13 21.59 21.24
CA GLY A 264 4.67 22.50 22.30
C GLY A 264 5.86 23.21 22.95
N THR A 265 5.99 23.11 24.28
CA THR A 265 7.11 23.70 25.04
C THR A 265 8.32 22.77 25.18
N ARG A 266 8.26 21.57 24.61
CA ARG A 266 9.29 20.53 24.81
C ARG A 266 10.26 20.50 23.62
N CYS A 267 11.55 20.35 23.95
CA CYS A 267 12.60 20.05 22.98
C CYS A 267 12.88 18.54 23.02
N LEU A 268 12.61 17.84 21.93
CA LEU A 268 12.69 16.39 21.83
C LEU A 268 13.59 15.96 20.69
N THR A 269 14.28 14.84 20.86
CA THR A 269 14.86 14.09 19.74
C THR A 269 13.79 13.16 19.14
N TRP A 270 14.00 12.68 17.91
CA TRP A 270 13.08 11.73 17.28
C TRP A 270 12.83 10.48 18.13
N ARG A 271 13.85 10.00 18.87
CA ARG A 271 13.73 8.86 19.80
C ARG A 271 12.86 9.19 21.01
N GLN A 272 13.01 10.40 21.57
CA GLN A 272 12.21 10.84 22.73
C GLN A 272 10.75 11.09 22.36
N MET A 273 10.50 11.51 21.11
CA MET A 273 9.16 11.64 20.55
C MET A 273 8.61 10.31 20.00
N ASN A 274 9.41 9.24 20.05
CA ASN A 274 9.10 7.91 19.53
C ASN A 274 8.63 7.91 18.06
N LEU A 275 9.31 8.68 17.20
CA LEU A 275 9.00 8.72 15.79
C LEU A 275 9.42 7.44 15.07
N ASP A 276 8.64 7.06 14.06
CA ASP A 276 8.88 5.93 13.16
C ASP A 276 10.23 6.03 12.43
N MET A 277 10.63 7.25 12.07
CA MET A 277 11.88 7.54 11.40
C MET A 277 12.51 8.85 11.86
N ASP A 278 13.84 8.91 11.79
CA ASP A 278 14.59 10.15 12.00
C ASP A 278 14.20 11.23 10.97
N ILE A 279 14.28 12.48 11.40
CA ILE A 279 13.98 13.66 10.59
C ILE A 279 15.32 14.25 10.18
N LYS A 280 15.92 13.69 9.15
CA LYS A 280 17.13 14.27 8.61
C LYS A 280 16.73 15.47 7.76
N GLY A 281 17.22 16.66 8.10
CA GLY A 281 17.29 17.73 7.12
C GLY A 281 18.06 17.21 5.91
N ASN A 282 17.50 17.40 4.72
CA ASN A 282 18.30 17.35 3.51
C ASN A 282 19.38 18.41 3.68
N ARG A 283 20.55 18.01 4.18
CA ARG A 283 21.78 18.77 3.99
C ARG A 283 21.90 18.89 2.49
N CYS A 284 21.47 20.01 1.96
CA CYS A 284 21.45 20.24 0.54
C CYS A 284 22.89 20.02 0.06
N THR A 285 23.15 18.88 -0.58
CA THR A 285 24.09 18.81 -1.70
C THR A 285 23.49 19.71 -2.76
N THR A 286 23.64 21.01 -2.56
CA THR A 286 23.60 21.95 -3.67
C THR A 286 24.77 21.55 -4.56
N THR A 287 24.46 20.78 -5.59
CA THR A 287 25.18 20.85 -6.86
C THR A 287 25.01 22.27 -7.39
N THR A 288 25.70 23.22 -6.77
CA THR A 288 25.98 24.53 -7.34
C THR A 288 27.37 24.45 -7.97
N LEU A 289 27.37 24.59 -9.29
CA LEU A 289 28.53 24.89 -10.10
C LEU A 289 29.23 26.15 -9.55
N ASN A 290 30.19 26.00 -8.63
CA ASN A 290 31.40 26.82 -8.51
C ASN A 290 32.18 26.47 -7.22
N PRO A 291 33.38 25.86 -7.33
CA PRO A 291 34.14 25.39 -6.17
C PRO A 291 35.00 26.46 -5.47
N GLN A 292 34.89 27.76 -5.82
CA GLN A 292 35.85 28.78 -5.39
C GLN A 292 35.40 29.77 -4.30
N LEU A 293 34.23 29.59 -3.68
CA LEU A 293 33.82 30.40 -2.51
C LEU A 293 33.47 29.50 -1.33
N ARG A 294 34.46 28.77 -0.79
CA ARG A 294 34.31 28.10 0.52
C ARG A 294 34.55 29.11 1.64
N GLY A 295 33.53 29.92 1.93
CA GLY A 295 33.21 30.18 3.33
C GLY A 295 32.76 28.86 3.95
N PHE A 296 33.19 28.56 5.17
CA PHE A 296 32.73 27.39 5.93
C PHE A 296 31.21 27.26 5.83
N PRO A 297 30.62 26.08 5.58
CA PRO A 297 29.18 25.94 5.68
C PRO A 297 28.80 26.31 7.11
N THR A 298 28.17 27.47 7.29
CA THR A 298 27.65 27.91 8.58
C THR A 298 26.79 26.78 9.09
N SER A 299 27.17 26.20 10.23
CA SER A 299 26.41 25.13 10.88
C SER A 299 25.04 25.70 11.21
N GLN A 300 24.05 25.43 10.35
CA GLN A 300 22.68 25.84 10.59
C GLN A 300 22.09 24.90 11.64
N HIS A 301 21.36 25.46 12.60
CA HIS A 301 20.65 24.71 13.61
C HIS A 301 19.59 23.82 12.94
N ASP A 302 19.66 22.51 13.13
CA ASP A 302 18.68 21.55 12.60
C ASP A 302 17.49 21.46 13.57
N ILE A 303 16.60 22.46 13.50
CA ILE A 303 15.43 22.59 14.39
C ILE A 303 14.16 22.38 13.56
N TRP A 304 13.34 21.45 14.02
CA TRP A 304 12.06 21.08 13.45
C TRP A 304 10.94 21.50 14.39
N ILE A 305 9.83 21.96 13.83
CA ILE A 305 8.71 22.52 14.55
C ILE A 305 7.47 21.75 14.16
N HIS A 306 6.70 21.32 15.16
CA HIS A 306 5.40 20.71 14.95
C HIS A 306 4.41 21.71 14.35
N CYS A 307 3.78 21.32 13.24
CA CYS A 307 2.72 22.10 12.62
C CYS A 307 1.44 21.98 13.47
N ASP A 308 1.13 23.03 14.22
CA ASP A 308 -0.23 23.22 14.73
C ASP A 308 -1.10 23.97 13.69
N HIS A 309 -2.39 24.14 13.97
CA HIS A 309 -3.32 24.78 13.05
C HIS A 309 -3.07 26.29 12.86
N ASN A 310 -2.16 26.89 13.63
CA ASN A 310 -1.91 28.33 13.64
C ASN A 310 -0.54 28.71 13.07
N LEU A 311 0.35 27.73 12.81
CA LEU A 311 1.69 27.99 12.31
C LEU A 311 1.67 28.36 10.82
N LEU A 312 2.19 29.55 10.49
CA LEU A 312 2.46 29.96 9.12
C LEU A 312 3.84 29.43 8.69
N TYR A 313 3.88 28.69 7.59
CA TYR A 313 5.13 28.14 7.03
C TYR A 313 5.09 28.06 5.51
N SER A 314 6.27 27.92 4.91
CA SER A 314 6.50 27.80 3.47
C SER A 314 6.97 26.41 3.06
N GLY A 315 6.49 25.92 1.91
CA GLY A 315 6.82 24.59 1.39
C GLY A 315 6.00 23.44 2.00
N ALA A 316 6.37 22.21 1.66
CA ALA A 316 5.68 21.01 2.12
C ALA A 316 6.19 20.59 3.52
N PRO A 317 5.30 20.26 4.47
CA PRO A 317 5.71 19.70 5.75
C PRO A 317 6.24 18.27 5.55
N GLN A 318 7.18 17.90 6.41
CA GLN A 318 7.70 16.54 6.47
C GLN A 318 6.86 15.72 7.43
N ARG A 319 6.01 14.84 6.88
CA ARG A 319 5.20 13.92 7.68
C ARG A 319 6.04 12.81 8.29
N ARG A 320 5.82 12.55 9.57
CA ARG A 320 6.32 11.41 10.36
C ARG A 320 5.18 10.82 11.19
N HIS A 321 5.44 9.72 11.88
CA HIS A 321 4.46 9.12 12.77
C HIS A 321 5.04 8.90 14.16
N ILE A 322 4.35 9.36 15.21
CA ILE A 322 4.61 8.90 16.57
C ILE A 322 4.10 7.47 16.66
N VAL A 323 4.97 6.57 17.10
CA VAL A 323 4.65 5.16 17.30
C VAL A 323 4.14 4.99 18.72
N HIS A 324 2.84 4.78 18.90
CA HIS A 324 2.29 4.35 20.18
C HIS A 324 2.24 2.83 20.23
N ARG A 325 2.58 2.25 21.38
CA ARG A 325 2.43 0.81 21.60
C ARG A 325 1.19 0.60 22.44
N LYS A 326 0.15 0.03 21.84
CA LYS A 326 -1.13 -0.25 22.50
C LYS A 326 -1.44 -1.75 22.49
N LEU A 327 -2.33 -2.14 23.39
CA LEU A 327 -2.79 -3.52 23.54
C LEU A 327 -4.26 -3.58 23.11
N PHE A 328 -4.61 -4.53 22.26
CA PHE A 328 -5.98 -4.71 21.78
C PHE A 328 -6.39 -6.18 21.78
N TYR A 329 -7.68 -6.43 22.02
CA TYR A 329 -8.32 -7.71 21.71
C TYR A 329 -9.07 -7.61 20.39
N ASN A 330 -8.97 -8.65 19.55
CA ASN A 330 -9.83 -8.82 18.39
C ASN A 330 -11.19 -9.40 18.83
N SER A 331 -12.27 -9.09 18.12
CA SER A 331 -13.59 -9.66 18.43
C SER A 331 -13.65 -11.19 18.40
N SER A 332 -12.75 -11.87 17.67
CA SER A 332 -12.67 -13.34 17.70
C SER A 332 -12.17 -13.91 19.03
N GLN A 333 -11.53 -13.08 19.86
CA GLN A 333 -11.02 -13.45 21.19
C GLN A 333 -12.03 -13.15 22.30
N LEU A 334 -13.23 -12.68 21.95
CA LEU A 334 -14.22 -12.18 22.89
C LEU A 334 -15.48 -13.04 22.85
N LEU A 335 -16.04 -13.26 24.04
CA LEU A 335 -17.37 -13.83 24.26
C LEU A 335 -18.33 -12.65 24.45
N VAL A 336 -19.37 -12.60 23.63
CA VAL A 336 -20.43 -11.56 23.61
C VAL A 336 -21.77 -12.19 23.96
#